data_AF-A0A022PRX1-F1
#
_entry.id   AF-A0A022PRX1-F1
#
_cell.length_a   1.000
_cell.length_b   1.000
_cell.length_c   1.000
_cell.angle_alpha   90.00
_cell.angle_beta   90.00
_cell.angle_gamma   90.00
#
_symmetry.space_group_name_H-M   'P 1'
#
loop_
_entity.id
_entity.type
_entity.pdbx_description
1 polymer ?
#
loop_
_entity_poly.entity_id
_entity_poly.type
_entity_poly.pdbx_seq_one_letter_code
_entity_poly.pdbx_strand_id
1 'polypeptide(L)'
;MDMTNNKSIILAISTLLCLFSPIAGQSVVPAKQDGFWYGGNTAAAEKVLIEAFFDPVCPDSRDSWPPLKKALRHYGATVTLVLHTFPLP
;
A
#
# COMPACT_ATOMS: atom_id res chain seq x y z
N MET A 1 -53.84 -21.79 -2.52
CA MET A 1 -52.38 -21.63 -2.56
C MET A 1 -52.03 -20.38 -1.78
N ASP A 2 -51.32 -20.56 -0.68
CA ASP A 2 -51.18 -19.61 0.42
C ASP A 2 -50.24 -18.44 0.05
N MET A 3 -50.75 -17.21 0.14
CA MET A 3 -50.02 -15.99 -0.26
C MET A 3 -48.84 -15.66 0.66
N THR A 4 -48.82 -16.24 1.87
CA THR A 4 -47.74 -16.21 2.86
C THR A 4 -46.51 -17.02 2.41
N ASN A 5 -46.71 -18.16 1.75
CA ASN A 5 -45.63 -19.02 1.27
C ASN A 5 -44.77 -18.32 0.20
N ASN A 6 -45.41 -17.57 -0.69
CA ASN A 6 -44.73 -16.85 -1.77
C ASN A 6 -43.83 -15.73 -1.24
N LYS A 7 -44.23 -15.04 -0.17
CA LYS A 7 -43.41 -13.99 0.47
C LYS A 7 -42.16 -14.56 1.11
N SER A 8 -42.29 -15.69 1.81
CA SER A 8 -41.16 -16.41 2.40
C SER A 8 -40.17 -16.93 1.35
N ILE A 9 -40.68 -17.46 0.24
CA ILE A 9 -39.83 -17.91 -0.89
C ILE A 9 -39.08 -16.73 -1.50
N ILE A 10 -39.75 -15.59 -1.74
CA ILE A 10 -39.10 -14.38 -2.29
C ILE A 10 -38.03 -13.86 -1.33
N LEU A 11 -38.30 -13.85 -0.02
CA LEU A 11 -37.33 -13.42 0.98
C LEU A 11 -36.09 -14.34 1.01
N ALA A 12 -36.31 -15.66 0.91
CA ALA A 12 -35.24 -16.64 0.85
C ALA A 12 -34.37 -16.46 -0.42
N ILE A 13 -35.00 -16.28 -1.58
CA ILE A 13 -34.30 -16.04 -2.86
C ILE A 13 -33.51 -14.73 -2.80
N SER A 14 -34.12 -13.65 -2.30
CA SER A 14 -33.45 -12.35 -2.14
C SER A 14 -32.21 -12.45 -1.25
N THR A 15 -32.36 -13.11 -0.09
CA THR A 15 -31.25 -13.34 0.85
C THR A 15 -30.14 -14.16 0.20
N LEU A 16 -30.50 -15.21 -0.55
CA LEU A 16 -29.56 -16.04 -1.27
C LEU A 16 -28.79 -15.23 -2.34
N LEU A 17 -29.47 -14.38 -3.11
CA LEU A 17 -28.82 -13.49 -4.09
C LEU A 17 -27.84 -12.51 -3.43
N CYS A 18 -28.20 -11.95 -2.26
CA CYS A 18 -27.30 -11.05 -1.53
C CYS A 18 -26.02 -11.77 -1.07
N LEU A 19 -26.12 -13.04 -0.64
CA LEU A 19 -24.97 -13.82 -0.19
C LEU A 19 -24.00 -14.20 -1.33
N PHE A 20 -24.50 -14.32 -2.56
CA PHE A 20 -23.67 -14.63 -3.75
C PHE A 20 -23.24 -13.39 -4.54
N SER A 21 -23.51 -12.19 -4.04
CA SER A 21 -23.10 -10.97 -4.73
C SER A 21 -21.57 -10.82 -4.68
N PRO A 22 -20.90 -10.50 -5.81
CA PRO A 22 -19.46 -10.30 -5.81
C PRO A 22 -19.10 -9.09 -4.96
N ILE A 23 -18.01 -9.22 -4.18
CA ILE A 23 -17.46 -8.11 -3.41
C ILE A 23 -16.80 -7.15 -4.41
N ALA A 24 -17.50 -6.08 -4.76
CA ALA A 24 -16.95 -4.96 -5.50
C ALA A 24 -16.32 -3.96 -4.51
N GLY A 25 -15.14 -3.42 -4.86
CA GLY A 25 -14.47 -2.38 -4.06
C GLY A 25 -13.19 -2.83 -3.34
N GLN A 26 -12.74 -4.08 -3.51
CA GLN A 26 -11.37 -4.43 -3.11
C GLN A 26 -10.39 -3.87 -4.14
N SER A 27 -9.48 -3.02 -3.68
CA SER A 27 -8.32 -2.64 -4.50
C SER A 27 -7.43 -3.86 -4.68
N VAL A 28 -6.97 -4.10 -5.91
CA VAL A 28 -5.97 -5.14 -6.17
C VAL A 28 -4.70 -4.76 -5.42
N VAL A 29 -4.16 -5.69 -4.63
CA VAL A 29 -2.84 -5.49 -4.00
C VAL A 29 -1.83 -5.28 -5.12
N PRO A 30 -1.12 -4.14 -5.17
CA PRO A 30 -0.16 -3.89 -6.23
C PRO A 30 0.88 -5.01 -6.32
N ALA A 31 1.16 -5.48 -7.54
CA ALA A 31 2.13 -6.56 -7.76
C ALA A 31 3.58 -6.14 -7.42
N LYS A 32 3.83 -4.84 -7.28
CA LYS A 32 5.13 -4.27 -6.93
C LYS A 32 4.92 -3.18 -5.88
N GLN A 33 5.84 -3.14 -4.91
CA GLN A 33 5.92 -2.04 -3.97
C GLN A 33 6.14 -0.71 -4.71
N ASP A 34 5.46 0.33 -4.24
CA ASP A 34 5.67 1.70 -4.70
C ASP A 34 7.09 2.21 -4.37
N GLY A 35 7.53 3.27 -5.06
CA GLY A 35 8.78 3.95 -4.79
C GLY A 35 10.00 3.44 -5.55
N PHE A 36 11.13 4.09 -5.30
CA PHE A 36 12.40 3.90 -6.01
C PHE A 36 13.48 3.41 -5.05
N TRP A 37 14.04 2.23 -5.32
CA TRP A 37 15.16 1.68 -4.54
C TRP A 37 16.43 2.48 -4.78
N TYR A 38 16.98 3.04 -3.72
CA TYR A 38 18.24 3.80 -3.78
C TYR A 38 19.44 2.87 -3.67
N GLY A 39 20.40 3.00 -4.60
CA GLY A 39 21.64 2.21 -4.59
C GLY A 39 21.49 0.77 -5.09
N GLY A 40 20.37 0.43 -5.76
CA GLY A 40 20.19 -0.84 -6.47
C GLY A 40 19.93 -2.07 -5.59
N ASN A 41 19.91 -1.91 -4.26
CA ASN A 41 19.60 -2.98 -3.32
C ASN A 41 18.10 -2.96 -2.98
N THR A 42 17.43 -4.10 -3.10
CA THR A 42 16.02 -4.28 -2.72
C THR A 42 15.88 -4.74 -1.26
N ALA A 43 14.64 -4.81 -0.75
CA ALA A 43 14.35 -5.39 0.56
C ALA A 43 15.00 -6.76 0.73
N ALA A 44 15.64 -6.96 1.89
CA ALA A 44 16.22 -8.22 2.32
C ALA A 44 15.86 -8.41 3.80
N ALA A 45 15.57 -9.64 4.21
CA ALA A 45 15.01 -9.93 5.54
C ALA A 45 15.95 -9.54 6.70
N GLU A 46 17.25 -9.51 6.44
CA GLU A 46 18.31 -9.19 7.39
C GLU A 46 18.68 -7.70 7.45
N LYS A 47 18.03 -6.85 6.65
CA LYS A 47 18.31 -5.41 6.57
C LYS A 47 17.13 -4.59 7.08
N VAL A 48 17.45 -3.47 7.73
CA VAL A 48 16.47 -2.45 8.11
C VAL A 48 16.04 -1.70 6.85
N LEU A 49 14.75 -1.79 6.52
CA LEU A 49 14.16 -0.99 5.45
C LEU A 49 13.87 0.43 5.96
N ILE A 50 14.47 1.41 5.30
CA ILE A 50 14.14 2.83 5.47
C ILE A 50 13.20 3.21 4.33
N GLU A 51 11.98 3.62 4.67
CA GLU A 51 11.03 4.21 3.71
C GLU A 51 11.03 5.72 3.89
N ALA A 52 11.42 6.45 2.84
CA ALA A 52 11.54 7.90 2.86
C ALA A 52 10.49 8.54 1.95
N PHE A 53 9.63 9.38 2.52
CA PHE A 53 8.59 10.10 1.78
C PHE A 53 9.04 11.53 1.52
N PHE A 54 9.28 11.86 0.26
CA PHE A 54 9.90 13.12 -0.15
C PHE A 54 9.00 13.88 -1.12
N ASP A 55 8.77 15.15 -0.84
CA ASP A 55 8.25 16.07 -1.84
C ASP A 55 9.42 16.78 -2.54
N PRO A 56 9.52 16.69 -3.89
CA PRO A 56 10.55 17.38 -4.67
C PRO A 56 10.66 18.89 -4.45
N VAL A 57 9.58 19.58 -4.02
CA VAL A 57 9.59 21.03 -3.81
C VAL A 57 9.68 21.44 -2.34
N CYS A 58 9.57 20.49 -1.40
CA CYS A 58 9.60 20.77 0.03
C CYS A 58 11.03 21.04 0.53
N PRO A 59 11.29 22.22 1.14
CA PRO A 59 12.60 22.53 1.72
C PRO A 59 13.06 21.53 2.80
N ASP A 60 12.15 21.06 3.66
CA ASP A 60 12.51 20.11 4.73
C ASP A 60 12.87 18.73 4.15
N SER A 61 12.16 18.28 3.11
CA SER A 61 12.53 17.08 2.37
C SER A 61 13.94 17.23 1.80
N ARG A 62 14.23 18.34 1.11
CA ARG A 62 15.56 18.65 0.58
C ARG A 62 16.64 18.63 1.67
N ASP A 63 16.38 19.31 2.79
CA ASP A 63 17.37 19.51 3.85
C ASP A 63 17.63 18.22 4.66
N SER A 64 16.68 17.27 4.65
CA SER A 64 16.86 15.92 5.22
C SER A 64 17.70 14.97 4.34
N TRP A 65 17.87 15.27 3.05
CA TRP A 65 18.60 14.38 2.12
C TRP A 65 20.08 14.18 2.46
N PRO A 66 20.88 15.24 2.75
CA PRO A 66 22.28 15.07 3.10
C PRO A 66 22.55 14.18 4.32
N PRO A 67 21.88 14.35 5.49
CA PRO A 67 22.09 13.48 6.64
C PRO A 67 21.59 12.05 6.38
N LEU A 68 20.48 11.86 5.66
CA LEU A 68 20.02 10.52 5.26
C LEU A 68 21.10 9.79 4.44
N LYS A 69 21.66 10.46 3.42
CA LYS A 69 22.79 9.90 2.65
C LYS A 69 24.00 9.58 3.53
N LYS A 70 24.27 10.37 4.57
CA LYS A 70 25.38 10.10 5.51
C LYS A 70 25.10 8.82 6.32
N ALA A 71 23.87 8.63 6.78
CA ALA A 71 23.45 7.41 7.46
C ALA A 71 23.58 6.18 6.53
N LEU A 72 23.14 6.28 5.27
CA LEU A 72 23.27 5.19 4.30
C LEU A 72 24.73 4.80 4.02
N ARG A 73 25.65 5.77 3.98
CA ARG A 73 27.09 5.46 3.85
C ARG A 73 27.65 4.76 5.07
N HIS A 74 27.19 5.13 6.27
CA HIS A 74 27.70 4.55 7.50
C HIS A 74 27.11 3.16 7.79
N TYR A 75 25.83 2.96 7.50
CA TYR A 75 25.08 1.73 7.80
C TYR A 75 24.78 0.88 6.55
N GLY A 76 25.34 1.16 5.38
CA GLY A 76 24.90 0.59 4.09
C GLY A 76 24.93 -0.95 3.98
N ALA A 77 25.64 -1.64 4.87
CA ALA A 77 25.58 -3.10 4.96
C ALA A 77 24.28 -3.61 5.61
N THR A 78 23.68 -2.84 6.50
CA THR A 78 22.54 -3.24 7.35
C THR A 78 21.24 -2.49 7.03
N VAL A 79 21.27 -1.49 6.16
CA VAL A 79 20.09 -0.72 5.76
C VAL A 79 19.86 -0.75 4.26
N THR A 80 18.60 -0.69 3.84
CA THR A 80 18.19 -0.38 2.47
C THR A 80 17.25 0.81 2.47
N LEU A 81 17.19 1.54 1.36
CA LEU A 81 16.35 2.73 1.22
C LEU A 81 15.43 2.58 0.01
N VAL A 82 14.13 2.79 0.23
CA VAL A 82 13.15 3.08 -0.80
C VAL A 82 12.64 4.50 -0.64
N LEU A 83 12.61 5.24 -1.75
CA LEU A 83 12.15 6.63 -1.79
C LEU A 83 10.77 6.69 -2.44
N HIS A 84 9.80 7.26 -1.72
CA HIS A 84 8.46 7.53 -2.19
C HIS A 84 8.34 9.03 -2.47
N THR A 85 8.11 9.39 -3.71
CA THR A 85 7.88 10.80 -4.08
C THR A 85 6.40 11.11 -4.03
N PHE A 86 6.01 12.18 -3.37
CA PHE A 86 4.63 12.64 -3.36
C PHE A 86 4.60 14.17 -3.44
N PRO A 87 3.65 14.78 -4.15
CA PRO A 87 3.47 16.23 -4.12
C PRO A 87 2.75 16.62 -2.82
N LEU A 88 3.27 17.61 -2.08
CA LEU A 88 2.46 18.31 -1.08
C LEU A 88 1.47 19.25 -1.81
N PRO A 89 0.25 19.43 -1.27
CA PRO A 89 -0.74 20.36 -1.82
C PRO A 89 -0.33 21.83 -1.70
#